data_AF-A0AAW8JTB2-F1
#
_entry.id   AF-A0AAW8JTB2-F1
#
_cell.length_a   1.000
_cell.length_b   1.000
_cell.length_c   1.000
_cell.angle_alpha   90.00
_cell.angle_beta   90.00
_cell.angle_gamma   90.00
#
_symmetry.space_group_name_H-M   'P 1'
#
loop_
_entity.id
_entity.type
_entity.pdbx_description
1 polymer ?
#
loop_
_entity_poly.entity_id
_entity_poly.type
_entity_poly.pdbx_seq_one_letter_code
_entity_poly.pdbx_strand_id
1 'polypeptide(L)'
;MGIEYFIITMGRDGAATKEEVLDAFGPYWTEKEDNYYFLDYGKEIRQGMVIHNECHFDIDFYENDVAVEGVTIIKPCGDIEMERAVFQLIHEFPMIATYPVEPLLIVTANQQCVEMIKENYPELLDDLTVVSSFDEYYDLI
;
A
#
# COMPACT_ATOMS: atom_id res chain seq x y z
N MET A 1 -8.02 -16.20 -4.80
CA MET A 1 -7.91 -14.77 -5.07
C MET A 1 -6.43 -14.48 -5.24
N GLY A 2 -6.03 -13.63 -6.19
CA GLY A 2 -4.62 -13.26 -6.35
C GLY A 2 -4.29 -12.12 -5.39
N ILE A 3 -3.15 -12.20 -4.72
CA ILE A 3 -2.57 -11.05 -4.02
C ILE A 3 -2.00 -10.12 -5.09
N GLU A 4 -2.30 -8.83 -4.99
CA GLU A 4 -1.83 -7.82 -5.93
C GLU A 4 -0.52 -7.22 -5.49
N TYR A 5 -0.43 -6.74 -4.24
CA TYR A 5 0.80 -6.19 -3.66
C TYR A 5 0.67 -6.06 -2.15
N PHE A 6 1.80 -5.84 -1.46
CA PHE A 6 1.85 -5.61 -0.02
C PHE A 6 2.36 -4.22 0.30
N ILE A 7 1.82 -3.61 1.34
CA ILE A 7 2.36 -2.42 2.00
C ILE A 7 2.92 -2.90 3.35
N ILE A 8 4.21 -2.72 3.58
CA ILE A 8 4.92 -3.32 4.72
C ILE A 8 5.52 -2.21 5.57
N THR A 9 5.28 -2.25 6.87
CA THR A 9 5.89 -1.34 7.83
C THR A 9 7.31 -1.80 8.16
N MET A 10 8.29 -0.91 8.06
CA MET A 10 9.71 -1.23 8.27
C MET A 10 10.10 -1.40 9.75
N GLY A 11 9.26 -0.96 10.68
CA GLY A 11 9.45 -1.18 12.11
C GLY A 11 8.31 -0.60 12.93
N ARG A 12 8.23 -1.02 14.20
CA ARG A 12 7.13 -0.61 15.08
C ARG A 12 7.14 0.88 15.41
N ASP A 13 8.31 1.50 15.47
CA ASP A 13 8.45 2.90 15.80
C ASP A 13 8.02 3.78 14.61
N GLY A 14 6.93 4.51 14.77
CA GLY A 14 6.33 5.33 13.72
C GLY A 14 5.35 4.59 12.81
N ALA A 15 5.02 3.33 13.10
CA ALA A 15 4.00 2.56 12.39
C ALA A 15 2.63 3.25 12.48
N ALA A 16 1.86 3.20 11.38
CA ALA A 16 0.50 3.69 11.33
C ALA A 16 -0.43 2.90 12.27
N THR A 17 -1.52 3.53 12.72
CA THR A 17 -2.64 2.84 13.36
C THR A 17 -3.65 2.32 12.35
N LYS A 18 -4.57 1.45 12.79
CA LYS A 18 -5.74 1.02 12.00
C LYS A 18 -6.51 2.22 11.47
N GLU A 19 -6.79 3.23 12.30
CA GLU A 19 -7.54 4.41 11.86
C GLU A 19 -6.81 5.19 10.77
N GLU A 20 -5.49 5.39 10.90
CA GLU A 20 -4.69 6.13 9.90
C GLU A 20 -4.68 5.41 8.55
N VAL A 21 -4.58 4.08 8.55
CA VAL A 21 -4.70 3.27 7.33
C VAL A 21 -6.09 3.39 6.73
N LEU A 22 -7.15 3.26 7.54
CA LEU A 22 -8.53 3.37 7.08
C LEU A 22 -8.88 4.77 6.58
N ASP A 23 -8.29 5.82 7.16
CA ASP A 23 -8.46 7.19 6.72
C ASP A 23 -7.82 7.42 5.35
N ALA A 24 -6.64 6.84 5.08
CA ALA A 24 -6.00 6.90 3.77
C ALA A 24 -6.86 6.27 2.67
N PHE A 25 -7.50 5.12 2.96
CA PHE A 25 -8.44 4.46 2.05
C PHE A 25 -9.88 5.01 2.12
N GLY A 26 -10.13 6.00 2.98
CA GLY A 26 -11.46 6.56 3.20
C GLY A 26 -11.92 7.45 2.03
N PRO A 27 -13.23 7.55 1.76
CA PRO A 27 -14.36 6.88 2.43
C PRO A 27 -14.78 5.56 1.75
N TYR A 28 -13.88 4.89 1.03
CA TYR A 28 -14.24 3.84 0.07
C TYR A 28 -14.32 2.43 0.65
N TRP A 29 -13.98 2.26 1.93
CA TRP A 29 -13.89 0.95 2.56
C TRP A 29 -15.18 0.53 3.29
N THR A 30 -15.39 -0.77 3.39
CA THR A 30 -16.40 -1.41 4.24
C THR A 30 -15.79 -2.66 4.86
N GLU A 31 -15.73 -2.73 6.18
CA GLU A 31 -15.27 -3.93 6.91
C GLU A 31 -16.26 -5.09 6.66
N LYS A 32 -15.75 -6.26 6.29
CA LYS A 32 -16.55 -7.48 6.04
C LYS A 32 -16.31 -8.55 7.10
N GLU A 33 -15.05 -8.72 7.50
CA GLU A 33 -14.61 -9.60 8.57
C GLU A 33 -13.55 -8.85 9.39
N ASP A 34 -13.11 -9.43 10.50
CA ASP A 34 -12.13 -8.77 11.38
C ASP A 34 -10.85 -8.45 10.61
N ASN A 35 -10.59 -7.13 10.45
CA ASN A 35 -9.46 -6.58 9.70
C ASN A 35 -9.42 -6.91 8.19
N TYR A 36 -10.52 -7.42 7.63
CA TYR A 36 -10.72 -7.64 6.20
C TYR A 36 -11.75 -6.64 5.65
N TYR A 37 -11.35 -5.89 4.64
CA TYR A 37 -12.12 -4.78 4.09
C TYR A 37 -12.38 -4.96 2.60
N PHE A 38 -13.49 -4.38 2.17
CA PHE A 38 -13.84 -4.21 0.76
C PHE A 38 -13.70 -2.74 0.40
N LEU A 39 -13.02 -2.44 -0.70
CA LEU A 39 -12.89 -1.11 -1.27
C LEU A 39 -13.75 -1.00 -2.54
N ASP A 40 -14.56 0.05 -2.62
CA ASP A 40 -15.41 0.34 -3.77
C ASP A 40 -15.18 1.79 -4.24
N TYR A 41 -14.36 1.94 -5.28
CA TYR A 41 -14.12 3.21 -5.97
C TYR A 41 -15.13 3.44 -7.11
N GLY A 42 -16.16 2.59 -7.22
CA GLY A 42 -17.20 2.67 -8.22
C GLY A 42 -16.79 2.01 -9.54
N LYS A 43 -17.27 2.59 -10.64
CA LYS A 43 -17.08 2.04 -11.99
C LYS A 43 -16.64 3.09 -12.97
N GLU A 44 -15.74 2.70 -13.86
CA GLU A 44 -15.31 3.52 -14.99
C GLU A 44 -15.67 2.85 -16.33
N ILE A 45 -15.84 3.66 -17.37
CA ILE A 45 -16.03 3.17 -18.74
C ILE A 45 -14.79 3.51 -19.54
N ARG A 46 -13.94 2.51 -19.81
CA ARG A 46 -12.76 2.64 -20.67
C ARG A 46 -12.96 1.84 -21.95
N GLN A 47 -12.84 2.52 -23.09
CA GLN A 47 -12.93 1.89 -24.42
C GLN A 47 -14.20 1.04 -24.63
N GLY A 48 -15.31 1.42 -23.99
CA GLY A 48 -16.58 0.69 -24.07
C GLY A 48 -16.72 -0.50 -23.11
N MET A 49 -15.72 -0.77 -22.27
CA MET A 49 -15.77 -1.76 -21.19
C MET A 49 -16.14 -1.08 -19.86
N VAL A 50 -17.00 -1.72 -19.06
CA VAL A 50 -17.28 -1.31 -17.68
C VAL A 50 -16.24 -1.99 -16.79
N ILE A 51 -15.41 -1.20 -16.14
CA ILE A 51 -14.42 -1.66 -15.17
C ILE A 51 -14.98 -1.33 -13.78
N HIS A 52 -15.07 -2.35 -12.94
CA HIS A 52 -15.42 -2.22 -11.53
C HIS A 52 -14.13 -2.02 -10.76
N ASN A 53 -13.98 -0.88 -10.09
CA ASN A 53 -12.82 -0.53 -9.30
C ASN A 53 -13.05 -0.99 -7.86
N GLU A 54 -13.10 -2.30 -7.71
CA GLU A 54 -13.44 -2.99 -6.47
C GLU A 54 -12.29 -3.93 -6.09
N CYS A 55 -11.76 -3.77 -4.88
CA CYS A 55 -10.75 -4.67 -4.34
C CYS A 55 -11.01 -5.00 -2.87
N HIS A 56 -10.13 -5.82 -2.31
CA HIS A 56 -10.14 -6.13 -0.90
C HIS A 56 -8.78 -5.83 -0.31
N PHE A 57 -8.74 -5.55 0.98
CA PHE A 57 -7.48 -5.51 1.69
C PHE A 57 -7.61 -6.03 3.11
N ASP A 58 -6.50 -6.56 3.60
CA ASP A 58 -6.33 -7.03 4.97
C ASP A 58 -5.31 -6.17 5.69
N ILE A 59 -5.53 -5.89 6.97
CA ILE A 59 -4.57 -5.22 7.84
C ILE A 59 -4.01 -6.22 8.86
N ASP A 60 -2.69 -6.38 8.85
CA ASP A 60 -1.94 -7.16 9.83
C ASP A 60 -1.36 -6.25 10.92
N PHE A 61 -1.30 -6.74 12.16
CA PHE A 61 -0.86 -5.97 13.33
C PHE A 61 0.31 -6.63 14.04
N TYR A 62 1.18 -5.81 14.64
CA TYR A 62 2.10 -6.26 15.67
C TYR A 62 1.34 -6.78 16.91
N GLU A 63 2.01 -7.54 17.80
CA GLU A 63 1.47 -8.28 18.97
C GLU A 63 0.51 -7.52 19.94
N ASN A 64 0.28 -6.22 19.76
CA ASN A 64 -0.58 -5.38 20.60
C ASN A 64 -1.83 -4.82 19.88
N ASP A 65 -2.15 -5.24 18.65
CA ASP A 65 -3.36 -4.87 17.87
C ASP A 65 -3.57 -3.36 17.63
N VAL A 66 -2.51 -2.55 17.77
CA VAL A 66 -2.59 -1.08 17.58
C VAL A 66 -1.75 -0.62 16.40
N ALA A 67 -0.53 -1.13 16.28
CA ALA A 67 0.40 -0.74 15.24
C ALA A 67 0.29 -1.70 14.05
N VAL A 68 0.11 -1.15 12.86
CA VAL A 68 0.00 -1.90 11.61
C VAL A 68 1.37 -2.43 11.20
N GLU A 69 1.47 -3.74 11.03
CA GLU A 69 2.65 -4.43 10.49
C GLU A 69 2.63 -4.42 8.96
N GLY A 70 1.45 -4.59 8.37
CA GLY A 70 1.31 -4.55 6.92
C GLY A 70 -0.14 -4.45 6.47
N VAL A 71 -0.29 -4.16 5.18
CA VAL A 71 -1.57 -4.17 4.48
C VAL A 71 -1.40 -5.06 3.24
N THR A 72 -2.25 -6.06 3.10
CA THR A 72 -2.27 -6.94 1.93
C THR A 72 -3.39 -6.50 1.00
N ILE A 73 -3.06 -6.11 -0.24
CA ILE A 73 -4.07 -5.80 -1.25
C ILE A 73 -4.40 -7.07 -2.05
N ILE A 74 -5.69 -7.38 -2.14
CA ILE A 74 -6.24 -8.57 -2.81
C ILE A 74 -7.15 -8.14 -3.96
N LYS A 75 -6.91 -8.72 -5.15
CA LYS A 75 -7.65 -8.49 -6.41
C LYS A 75 -7.53 -7.08 -6.98
N PRO A 76 -7.60 -6.97 -8.32
CA PRO A 76 -7.17 -5.77 -9.03
C PRO A 76 -7.97 -4.54 -8.67
N CYS A 77 -7.23 -3.52 -8.23
CA CYS A 77 -7.62 -2.14 -8.31
C CYS A 77 -6.45 -1.38 -8.90
N GLY A 78 -6.67 -0.80 -10.08
CA GLY A 78 -5.77 0.21 -10.68
C GLY A 78 -6.41 1.60 -10.61
N ASP A 79 -7.29 1.82 -9.62
CA ASP A 79 -7.94 3.10 -9.44
C ASP A 79 -6.94 4.12 -8.88
N ILE A 80 -6.98 5.33 -9.43
CA ILE A 80 -6.06 6.40 -9.04
C ILE A 80 -6.23 6.78 -7.56
N GLU A 81 -7.44 6.72 -7.01
CA GLU A 81 -7.71 7.06 -5.60
C GLU A 81 -7.13 6.00 -4.65
N MET A 82 -7.11 4.74 -5.08
CA MET A 82 -6.41 3.69 -4.36
C MET A 82 -4.91 3.92 -4.35
N GLU A 83 -4.34 4.20 -5.51
CA GLU A 83 -2.90 4.43 -5.62
C GLU A 83 -2.46 5.69 -4.87
N ARG A 84 -3.35 6.69 -4.75
CA ARG A 84 -3.15 7.84 -3.85
C ARG A 84 -3.09 7.43 -2.39
N ALA A 85 -3.98 6.54 -1.94
CA ALA A 85 -3.98 6.03 -0.57
C ALA A 85 -2.67 5.28 -0.27
N VAL A 86 -2.21 4.41 -1.18
CA VAL A 86 -0.94 3.71 -1.03
C VAL A 86 0.23 4.69 -0.96
N PHE A 87 0.30 5.65 -1.89
CA PHE A 87 1.32 6.69 -1.89
C PHE A 87 1.33 7.48 -0.57
N GLN A 88 0.16 7.86 -0.07
CA GLN A 88 0.03 8.56 1.20
C GLN A 88 0.63 7.73 2.34
N LEU A 89 0.35 6.42 2.41
CA LEU A 89 0.88 5.54 3.45
C LEU A 89 2.41 5.43 3.40
N ILE A 90 2.99 5.18 2.23
CA ILE A 90 4.45 5.06 2.07
C ILE A 90 5.18 6.41 2.13
N HIS A 91 4.45 7.52 2.17
CA HIS A 91 4.99 8.86 2.36
C HIS A 91 4.96 9.29 3.83
N GLU A 92 3.80 9.12 4.48
CA GLU A 92 3.55 9.59 5.85
C GLU A 92 4.15 8.66 6.91
N PHE A 93 4.22 7.36 6.62
CA PHE A 93 4.70 6.35 7.56
C PHE A 93 5.95 5.64 7.01
N PRO A 94 6.76 5.02 7.88
CA PRO A 94 7.92 4.22 7.47
C PRO A 94 7.47 2.89 6.85
N MET A 95 6.76 2.97 5.73
CA MET A 95 6.22 1.86 4.96
C MET A 95 6.84 1.80 3.55
N ILE A 96 6.88 0.58 3.01
CA ILE A 96 7.24 0.29 1.62
C ILE A 96 6.06 -0.40 0.93
N ALA A 97 5.87 -0.17 -0.37
CA ALA A 97 4.97 -0.95 -1.21
C ALA A 97 5.77 -1.95 -2.05
N THR A 98 5.25 -3.16 -2.25
CA THR A 98 5.91 -4.24 -2.99
C THR A 98 5.00 -4.84 -4.06
N TYR A 99 5.34 -4.62 -5.32
CA TYR A 99 4.57 -5.10 -6.47
C TYR A 99 5.23 -6.34 -7.09
N PRO A 100 4.49 -7.44 -7.31
CA PRO A 100 4.99 -8.72 -7.81
C PRO A 100 5.20 -8.70 -9.33
N VAL A 101 5.99 -7.73 -9.79
CA VAL A 101 6.51 -7.64 -11.17
C VAL A 101 7.90 -8.29 -11.25
N GLU A 102 8.44 -8.50 -12.46
CA GLU A 102 9.79 -9.03 -12.67
C GLU A 102 10.68 -7.95 -13.34
N PRO A 103 11.74 -7.43 -12.66
CA PRO A 103 12.13 -7.69 -11.26
C PRO A 103 11.13 -7.13 -10.24
N LEU A 104 11.19 -7.60 -8.98
CA LEU A 104 10.33 -7.13 -7.89
C LEU A 104 10.45 -5.61 -7.75
N LEU A 105 9.32 -4.90 -7.70
CA LEU A 105 9.32 -3.46 -7.49
C LEU A 105 9.05 -3.15 -6.02
N ILE A 106 10.03 -2.56 -5.34
CA ILE A 106 9.91 -2.06 -3.97
C ILE A 106 9.91 -0.54 -4.03
N VAL A 107 8.88 0.13 -3.50
CA VAL A 107 8.75 1.59 -3.58
C VAL A 107 8.55 2.19 -2.19
N THR A 108 9.17 3.34 -1.93
CA THR A 108 8.88 4.17 -0.77
C THR A 108 8.98 5.66 -1.11
N ALA A 109 8.20 6.48 -0.41
CA ALA A 109 8.29 7.94 -0.44
C ALA A 109 8.77 8.50 0.91
N ASN A 110 9.31 7.64 1.77
CA ASN A 110 9.71 7.98 3.13
C ASN A 110 11.23 7.78 3.35
N GLN A 111 11.91 8.85 3.72
CA GLN A 111 13.37 8.84 3.90
C GLN A 111 13.83 7.94 5.07
N GLN A 112 12.99 7.76 6.10
CA GLN A 112 13.28 6.86 7.22
C GLN A 112 13.36 5.41 6.75
N CYS A 113 12.50 4.98 5.81
CA CYS A 113 12.61 3.64 5.20
C CYS A 113 13.98 3.44 4.54
N VAL A 114 14.47 4.44 3.80
CA VAL A 114 15.77 4.36 3.13
C VAL A 114 16.91 4.18 4.14
N GLU A 115 16.86 4.89 5.26
CA GLU A 115 17.85 4.75 6.34
C GLU A 115 17.76 3.37 7.00
N MET A 116 16.56 2.92 7.35
CA MET A 116 16.33 1.61 7.96
C MET A 116 16.77 0.45 7.04
N ILE A 117 16.51 0.54 5.73
CA ILE A 117 16.94 -0.46 4.75
C ILE A 117 18.46 -0.49 4.63
N LYS A 118 19.13 0.67 4.55
CA LYS A 118 20.60 0.73 4.51
C LYS A 118 21.26 0.06 5.71
N GLU A 119 20.64 0.19 6.88
CA GLU A 119 21.18 -0.37 8.13
C GLU A 119 20.85 -1.86 8.32
N ASN A 120 19.62 -2.28 8.01
CA ASN A 120 19.10 -3.59 8.41
C ASN A 120 18.91 -4.57 7.25
N TYR A 121 18.68 -4.08 6.04
CA TYR A 121 18.34 -4.88 4.86
C TYR A 121 19.03 -4.35 3.58
N PRO A 122 20.36 -4.17 3.58
CA PRO A 122 21.07 -3.51 2.48
C PRO A 122 20.90 -4.20 1.12
N GLU A 123 20.57 -5.49 1.10
CA GLU A 123 20.26 -6.26 -0.11
C GLU A 123 19.03 -5.76 -0.87
N LEU A 124 18.08 -5.10 -0.18
CA LEU A 124 16.88 -4.56 -0.82
C LEU A 124 17.15 -3.25 -1.57
N LEU A 125 18.32 -2.63 -1.40
CA LEU A 125 18.63 -1.34 -2.03
C LEU A 125 18.69 -1.41 -3.55
N ASP A 126 19.05 -2.56 -4.12
CA ASP A 126 19.14 -2.73 -5.57
C ASP A 126 17.74 -2.74 -6.23
N ASP A 127 16.72 -3.17 -5.49
CA ASP A 127 15.31 -3.23 -5.93
C ASP A 127 14.47 -2.04 -5.41
N LEU A 128 15.05 -1.19 -4.55
CA LEU A 128 14.38 -0.05 -3.93
C LEU A 128 14.32 1.16 -4.86
N THR A 129 13.10 1.54 -5.22
CA THR A 129 12.79 2.80 -5.88
C THR A 129 12.31 3.82 -4.86
N VAL A 130 12.99 4.96 -4.78
CA VAL A 130 12.59 6.08 -3.91
C VAL A 130 11.94 7.15 -4.76
N VAL A 131 10.71 7.50 -4.44
CA VAL A 131 9.91 8.51 -5.15
C VAL A 131 9.69 9.73 -4.26
N SER A 132 9.48 10.88 -4.88
CA SER A 132 9.29 12.16 -4.19
C SER A 132 7.90 12.76 -4.36
N SER A 133 7.09 12.20 -5.27
CA SER A 133 5.74 12.68 -5.56
C SER A 133 4.83 11.55 -6.01
N PHE A 134 3.52 11.80 -5.93
CA PHE A 134 2.52 10.85 -6.43
C PHE A 134 2.66 10.60 -7.93
N ASP A 135 3.01 11.62 -8.72
CA ASP A 135 3.14 11.45 -10.18
C ASP A 135 4.33 10.52 -10.51
N GLU A 136 5.47 10.69 -9.83
CA GLU A 136 6.62 9.78 -9.96
C GLU A 136 6.29 8.35 -9.54
N TYR A 137 5.48 8.19 -8.49
CA TYR A 137 4.99 6.91 -8.04
C TYR A 137 4.05 6.25 -9.06
N TYR A 138 3.08 7.01 -9.56
CA TYR A 138 2.04 6.51 -10.46
C TYR A 138 2.59 6.13 -11.84
N ASP A 139 3.66 6.78 -12.29
CA ASP A 139 4.35 6.42 -13.54
C ASP A 139 5.07 5.05 -13.48
N LEU A 140 5.23 4.45 -12.29
CA LEU A 140 5.89 3.15 -12.10
C LEU A 140 4.95 1.93 -12.21
N ILE A 141 3.65 2.15 -12.04
CA ILE A 141 2.62 1.12 -11.87
C ILE A 141 1.66 1.05 -13.07
#